data_AF-A0A516H6P1-F1
#
_entry.id   AF-A0A516H6P1-F1
#
_cell.length_a   1.000
_cell.length_b   1.000
_cell.length_c   1.000
_cell.angle_alpha   90.00
_cell.angle_beta   90.00
_cell.angle_gamma   90.00
#
_symmetry.space_group_name_H-M   'P 1'
#
loop_
_entity.id
_entity.type
_entity.pdbx_description
1 polymer ?
#
loop_
_entity_poly.entity_id
_entity_poly.type
_entity_poly.pdbx_seq_one_letter_code
_entity_poly.pdbx_strand_id
1 'polypeptide(L)'
;MAIDLSVLISGASTTVSTVSPMAMYKKLQKLAEENSGASDIEQAKEKADAATREIDNAAIRVRNKQYKLQNVQVQDDAMFYKNRVATATTVDELINDDRFLRVLASANGFDDMYLHDRQRLRDILRSDVNDPSSVARTGTLKELELAQKYNFGATGDQYDTEGNPISVSAGGVVNVSGDGTALPAGLARMKGLVVDYAGNAAVTPATADAPSQLVRTLGPSASDVTTYTRKETKALLQEKVAPEKSSVSAVYEFEGTEFQKFRERKDVQKDIEYFKENIGTIKSVDELFENQNHRLLKFVLSAYDLESEAQYPGKIRKILESDLTDIDSLANRFKDPRFLQLTKDLNLNFMGVTKLQLGSTIQDLTSRYERVAYEKHLDEQAPGVRAAIEFNRRIKDVTLTAQLLGDNVLREVVTVANNIPKEIAYQEVESQVTAVERKVDLNSLKSDQNEREKMVMRYLTFKDGGYTAASSKSYLTNLFG
;
A
#
# COMPACT_ATOMS: atom_id res chain seq x y z
N MET A 1 -19.15 47.01 -59.43
CA MET A 1 -20.03 47.43 -58.32
C MET A 1 -19.94 46.35 -57.27
N ALA A 2 -19.06 46.54 -56.28
CA ALA A 2 -18.87 45.60 -55.18
C ALA A 2 -19.98 45.83 -54.15
N ILE A 3 -20.59 44.75 -53.65
CA ILE A 3 -21.49 44.82 -52.49
C ILE A 3 -20.71 44.30 -51.29
N ASP A 4 -20.67 45.15 -50.29
CA ASP A 4 -19.91 45.09 -49.03
C ASP A 4 -20.41 43.95 -48.12
N LEU A 5 -19.48 43.23 -47.51
CA LEU A 5 -19.72 42.07 -46.65
C LEU A 5 -19.37 42.35 -45.18
N SER A 6 -19.57 43.59 -44.73
CA SER A 6 -19.25 44.00 -43.37
C SER A 6 -20.34 44.85 -42.69
N VAL A 7 -21.44 44.22 -42.27
CA VAL A 7 -22.20 44.71 -41.10
C VAL A 7 -22.56 43.55 -40.18
N LEU A 8 -21.98 43.67 -38.99
CA LEU A 8 -21.97 42.80 -37.84
C LEU A 8 -23.27 42.90 -37.00
N ILE A 9 -23.53 41.82 -36.26
CA ILE A 9 -24.18 41.78 -34.92
C ILE A 9 -25.69 42.06 -34.88
N SER A 10 -26.47 40.98 -34.86
CA SER A 10 -27.56 40.84 -33.88
C SER A 10 -27.62 39.37 -33.41
N GLY A 11 -27.82 39.19 -32.11
CA GLY A 11 -27.38 38.02 -31.36
C GLY A 11 -28.01 36.69 -31.79
N ALA A 12 -27.19 35.81 -32.34
CA ALA A 12 -27.43 34.38 -32.24
C ALA A 12 -27.10 33.95 -30.80
N SER A 13 -28.13 33.91 -29.95
CA SER A 13 -28.10 33.06 -28.77
C SER A 13 -27.92 31.63 -29.29
N THR A 14 -26.70 31.11 -29.20
CA THR A 14 -26.43 29.68 -29.38
C THR A 14 -27.12 28.97 -28.23
N THR A 15 -28.40 28.67 -28.42
CA THR A 15 -29.11 27.71 -27.58
C THR A 15 -28.43 26.36 -27.82
N VAL A 16 -27.47 26.02 -26.95
CA VAL A 16 -27.04 24.64 -26.78
C VAL A 16 -28.33 23.87 -26.56
N SER A 17 -28.69 22.94 -27.46
CA SER A 17 -29.89 22.14 -27.29
C SER A 17 -29.66 21.23 -26.09
N THR A 18 -30.03 21.71 -24.89
CA THR A 18 -29.95 20.96 -23.66
C THR A 18 -30.91 19.79 -23.77
N VAL A 19 -30.39 18.57 -23.81
CA VAL A 19 -31.21 17.36 -23.71
C VAL A 19 -31.70 17.28 -22.28
N SER A 20 -32.98 16.96 -22.05
CA SER A 20 -33.49 16.73 -20.70
C SER A 20 -32.57 15.74 -19.96
N PRO A 21 -32.12 16.02 -18.73
CA PRO A 21 -31.29 15.11 -17.93
C PRO A 21 -31.83 13.69 -17.88
N MET A 22 -33.16 13.55 -17.84
CA MET A 22 -33.84 12.26 -17.86
C MET A 22 -33.70 11.53 -19.20
N ALA A 23 -33.84 12.25 -20.31
CA ALA A 23 -33.69 11.68 -21.66
C ALA A 23 -32.25 11.26 -21.93
N MET A 24 -31.27 12.06 -21.48
CA MET A 24 -29.86 11.73 -21.62
C MET A 24 -29.49 10.50 -20.78
N TYR A 25 -29.95 10.45 -19.52
CA TYR A 25 -29.74 9.31 -18.64
C TYR A 25 -30.32 8.01 -19.20
N LYS A 26 -31.56 8.04 -19.73
CA LYS A 26 -32.17 6.88 -20.41
C LYS A 26 -31.43 6.48 -21.68
N LYS A 27 -30.95 7.44 -22.49
CA LYS A 27 -30.13 7.15 -23.66
C LYS A 27 -28.84 6.42 -23.27
N LEU A 28 -28.18 6.87 -22.20
CA LEU A 28 -26.99 6.21 -21.67
C LEU A 28 -27.28 4.80 -21.15
N GLN A 29 -28.40 4.59 -20.46
CA GLN A 29 -28.84 3.24 -20.04
C GLN A 29 -29.04 2.32 -21.24
N LYS A 30 -29.78 2.79 -22.25
CA LYS A 30 -30.05 2.03 -23.48
C LYS A 30 -28.76 1.70 -24.24
N LEU A 31 -27.82 2.65 -24.33
CA LEU A 31 -26.51 2.39 -24.95
C LEU A 31 -25.70 1.35 -24.16
N ALA A 32 -25.79 1.36 -22.83
CA ALA A 32 -25.18 0.32 -22.00
C ALA A 32 -25.82 -1.06 -22.23
N GLU A 33 -27.15 -1.13 -22.35
CA GLU A 33 -27.87 -2.36 -22.71
C GLU A 33 -27.53 -2.85 -24.13
N GLU A 34 -27.46 -1.95 -25.11
CA GLU A 34 -27.09 -2.27 -26.50
C GLU A 34 -25.62 -2.73 -26.60
N ASN A 35 -24.70 -2.11 -25.85
CA ASN A 35 -23.31 -2.55 -25.76
C ASN A 35 -23.13 -3.85 -24.95
N SER A 36 -24.02 -4.14 -24.00
CA SER A 36 -24.01 -5.43 -23.28
C SER A 36 -24.26 -6.64 -24.19
N GLY A 37 -24.77 -6.42 -25.41
CA GLY A 37 -24.82 -7.43 -26.48
C GLY A 37 -23.44 -7.77 -27.11
N ALA A 38 -22.41 -6.96 -26.89
CA ALA A 38 -21.01 -7.24 -27.26
C ALA A 38 -20.25 -8.09 -26.22
N SER A 39 -20.98 -8.53 -25.18
CA SER A 39 -20.59 -9.40 -24.06
C SER A 39 -19.59 -10.51 -24.40
N ASP A 40 -19.66 -11.13 -25.56
CA ASP A 40 -18.86 -12.33 -25.85
C ASP A 40 -17.36 -12.03 -26.01
N ILE A 41 -17.00 -10.85 -26.54
CA ILE A 41 -15.59 -10.45 -26.72
C ILE A 41 -14.98 -9.98 -25.39
N GLU A 42 -15.74 -9.24 -24.58
CA GLU A 42 -15.27 -8.75 -23.29
C GLU A 42 -15.27 -9.83 -22.21
N GLN A 43 -16.25 -10.73 -22.21
CA GLN A 43 -16.19 -11.96 -21.41
C GLN A 43 -15.03 -12.86 -21.87
N ALA A 44 -14.73 -12.94 -23.16
CA ALA A 44 -13.57 -13.69 -23.64
C ALA A 44 -12.25 -13.04 -23.20
N LYS A 45 -12.16 -11.70 -23.23
CA LYS A 45 -11.00 -10.95 -22.78
C LYS A 45 -10.81 -11.02 -21.26
N GLU A 46 -11.86 -10.81 -20.46
CA GLU A 46 -11.80 -10.99 -19.01
C GLU A 46 -11.55 -12.46 -18.62
N LYS A 47 -12.08 -13.44 -19.35
CA LYS A 47 -11.70 -14.86 -19.16
C LYS A 47 -10.23 -15.10 -19.49
N ALA A 48 -9.68 -14.47 -20.52
CA ALA A 48 -8.27 -14.57 -20.87
C ALA A 48 -7.37 -13.86 -19.84
N ASP A 49 -7.77 -12.69 -19.35
CA ASP A 49 -7.07 -11.93 -18.32
C ASP A 49 -7.20 -12.59 -16.94
N ALA A 50 -8.34 -13.23 -16.64
CA ALA A 50 -8.53 -14.07 -15.45
C ALA A 50 -7.68 -15.33 -15.53
N ALA A 51 -7.62 -15.99 -16.68
CA ALA A 51 -6.74 -17.14 -16.88
C ALA A 51 -5.27 -16.75 -16.73
N THR A 52 -4.86 -15.61 -17.27
CA THR A 52 -3.48 -15.11 -17.15
C THR A 52 -3.15 -14.72 -15.71
N ARG A 53 -4.04 -14.01 -15.01
CA ARG A 53 -3.89 -13.70 -13.57
C ARG A 53 -3.83 -14.96 -12.73
N GLU A 54 -4.65 -15.96 -13.03
CA GLU A 54 -4.65 -17.22 -12.31
C GLU A 54 -3.36 -18.01 -12.55
N ILE A 55 -2.79 -17.98 -13.75
CA ILE A 55 -1.46 -18.53 -14.03
C ILE A 55 -0.39 -17.82 -13.18
N ASP A 56 -0.42 -16.49 -13.14
CA ASP A 56 0.50 -15.68 -12.33
C ASP A 56 0.32 -15.95 -10.82
N ASN A 57 -0.91 -16.04 -10.35
CA ASN A 57 -1.24 -16.33 -8.95
C ASN A 57 -0.88 -17.76 -8.57
N ALA A 58 -1.06 -18.73 -9.47
CA ALA A 58 -0.59 -20.08 -9.29
C ALA A 58 0.94 -20.10 -9.12
N ALA A 59 1.69 -19.35 -9.94
CA ALA A 59 3.13 -19.21 -9.78
C ALA A 59 3.51 -18.55 -8.44
N ILE A 60 2.77 -17.53 -8.01
CA ILE A 60 2.92 -16.89 -6.69
C ILE A 60 2.66 -17.89 -5.56
N ARG A 61 1.59 -18.69 -5.64
CA ARG A 61 1.27 -19.71 -4.64
C ARG A 61 2.35 -20.78 -4.55
N VAL A 62 2.89 -21.24 -5.68
CA VAL A 62 4.02 -22.18 -5.72
C VAL A 62 5.25 -21.57 -5.03
N ARG A 63 5.59 -20.32 -5.35
CA ARG A 63 6.73 -19.63 -4.73
C ARG A 63 6.51 -19.36 -3.24
N ASN A 64 5.31 -18.97 -2.84
CA ASN A 64 4.94 -18.80 -1.44
C ASN A 64 4.97 -20.12 -0.66
N LYS A 65 4.62 -21.24 -1.28
CA LYS A 65 4.81 -22.57 -0.68
C LYS A 65 6.30 -22.84 -0.42
N GLN A 66 7.17 -22.50 -1.36
CA GLN A 66 8.63 -22.60 -1.17
C GLN A 66 9.12 -21.66 -0.07
N TYR A 67 8.68 -20.40 -0.03
CA TYR A 67 9.04 -19.43 1.01
C TYR A 67 8.55 -19.88 2.39
N LYS A 68 7.35 -20.46 2.50
CA LYS A 68 6.87 -21.03 3.76
C LYS A 68 7.76 -22.16 4.25
N LEU A 69 8.15 -23.09 3.36
CA LEU A 69 9.08 -24.17 3.71
C LEU A 69 10.46 -23.64 4.13
N GLN A 70 10.98 -22.65 3.41
CA GLN A 70 12.24 -21.99 3.76
C GLN A 70 12.13 -21.28 5.12
N ASN A 71 11.05 -20.53 5.36
CA ASN A 71 10.86 -19.81 6.62
C ASN A 71 10.71 -20.78 7.81
N VAL A 72 10.04 -21.93 7.62
CA VAL A 72 10.01 -23.01 8.62
C VAL A 72 11.43 -23.52 8.89
N GLN A 73 12.20 -23.79 7.83
CA GLN A 73 13.60 -24.22 7.98
C GLN A 73 14.46 -23.17 8.72
N VAL A 74 14.27 -21.88 8.44
CA VAL A 74 14.98 -20.78 9.13
C VAL A 74 14.63 -20.76 10.62
N GLN A 75 13.36 -20.96 10.98
CA GLN A 75 12.95 -21.05 12.39
C GLN A 75 13.51 -22.31 13.06
N ASP A 76 13.48 -23.45 12.37
CA ASP A 76 14.03 -24.72 12.87
C ASP A 76 15.55 -24.63 13.07
N ASP A 77 16.28 -24.00 12.15
CA ASP A 77 17.73 -23.76 12.26
C ASP A 77 18.04 -22.79 13.41
N ALA A 78 17.25 -21.73 13.59
CA ALA A 78 17.39 -20.80 14.71
C ALA A 78 17.15 -21.47 16.07
N MET A 79 16.08 -22.29 16.19
CA MET A 79 15.79 -23.06 17.40
C MET A 79 16.88 -24.10 17.66
N PHE A 80 17.31 -24.81 16.63
CA PHE A 80 18.39 -25.79 16.72
C PHE A 80 19.68 -25.13 17.21
N TYR A 81 20.08 -24.00 16.61
CA TYR A 81 21.28 -23.25 16.99
C TYR A 81 21.25 -22.87 18.47
N LYS A 82 20.13 -22.29 18.95
CA LYS A 82 19.96 -21.91 20.35
C LYS A 82 20.04 -23.12 21.29
N ASN A 83 19.34 -24.21 20.97
CA ASN A 83 19.31 -25.42 21.79
C ASN A 83 20.68 -26.10 21.82
N ARG A 84 21.37 -26.13 20.68
CA ARG A 84 22.70 -26.74 20.57
C ARG A 84 23.72 -25.97 21.40
N VAL A 85 23.67 -24.64 21.39
CA VAL A 85 24.47 -23.80 22.29
C VAL A 85 24.18 -24.09 23.75
N ALA A 86 22.90 -24.26 24.11
CA ALA A 86 22.51 -24.55 25.49
C ALA A 86 23.07 -25.89 25.99
N THR A 87 23.03 -26.93 25.14
CA THR A 87 23.39 -28.31 25.54
C THR A 87 24.85 -28.69 25.28
N ALA A 88 25.57 -28.00 24.40
CA ALA A 88 26.95 -28.37 24.09
C ALA A 88 27.86 -28.27 25.31
N THR A 89 28.72 -29.28 25.45
CA THR A 89 29.72 -29.38 26.53
C THR A 89 31.15 -29.12 26.03
N THR A 90 31.38 -29.21 24.72
CA THR A 90 32.64 -28.86 24.06
C THR A 90 32.44 -27.89 22.89
N VAL A 91 33.50 -27.20 22.48
CA VAL A 91 33.48 -26.34 21.28
C VAL A 91 33.34 -27.18 20.01
N ASP A 92 34.01 -28.33 19.94
CA ASP A 92 33.98 -29.24 18.78
C ASP A 92 32.56 -29.71 18.45
N GLU A 93 31.73 -29.93 19.47
CA GLU A 93 30.32 -30.24 19.34
C GLU A 93 29.50 -29.18 18.59
N LEU A 94 29.92 -27.91 18.63
CA LEU A 94 29.29 -26.81 17.92
C LEU A 94 29.86 -26.67 16.51
N ILE A 95 31.18 -26.50 16.40
CA ILE A 95 31.83 -26.14 15.13
C ILE A 95 31.90 -27.28 14.11
N ASN A 96 31.69 -28.53 14.54
CA ASN A 96 31.57 -29.66 13.63
C ASN A 96 30.12 -29.90 13.17
N ASP A 97 29.15 -29.22 13.76
CA ASP A 97 27.75 -29.30 13.34
C ASP A 97 27.48 -28.33 12.17
N ASP A 98 27.11 -28.90 11.02
CA ASP A 98 26.88 -28.12 9.80
C ASP A 98 25.68 -27.16 9.91
N ARG A 99 24.64 -27.48 10.70
CA ARG A 99 23.51 -26.56 10.91
C ARG A 99 23.93 -25.41 11.81
N PHE A 100 24.74 -25.68 12.83
CA PHE A 100 25.31 -24.64 13.68
C PHE A 100 26.20 -23.68 12.87
N LEU A 101 27.14 -24.23 12.08
CA LEU A 101 28.04 -23.44 11.24
C LEU A 101 27.28 -22.59 10.21
N ARG A 102 26.18 -23.09 9.65
CA ARG A 102 25.36 -22.34 8.68
C ARG A 102 24.77 -21.07 9.26
N VAL A 103 24.14 -21.18 10.43
CA VAL A 103 23.53 -20.03 11.12
C VAL A 103 24.61 -19.02 11.50
N LEU A 104 25.71 -19.49 12.08
CA LEU A 104 26.86 -18.67 12.43
C LEU A 104 27.42 -17.94 11.21
N ALA A 105 27.69 -18.67 10.12
CA ALA A 105 28.27 -18.10 8.92
C ALA A 105 27.35 -17.06 8.29
N SER A 106 26.07 -17.38 8.10
CA SER A 106 25.12 -16.43 7.49
C SER A 106 24.92 -15.18 8.36
N ALA A 107 24.83 -15.33 9.67
CA ALA A 107 24.70 -14.20 10.60
C ALA A 107 25.90 -13.24 10.58
N ASN A 108 27.08 -13.72 10.21
CA ASN A 108 28.31 -12.93 10.22
C ASN A 108 28.83 -12.63 8.80
N GLY A 109 28.04 -12.96 7.77
CA GLY A 109 28.36 -12.70 6.36
C GLY A 109 29.54 -13.54 5.84
N PHE A 110 29.66 -14.79 6.29
CA PHE A 110 30.61 -15.80 5.83
C PHE A 110 29.93 -16.89 4.99
N ASP A 111 28.79 -16.58 4.36
CA ASP A 111 28.02 -17.53 3.56
C ASP A 111 28.85 -18.20 2.46
N ASP A 112 29.63 -17.40 1.73
CA ASP A 112 30.48 -17.87 0.64
C ASP A 112 31.55 -18.85 1.15
N MET A 113 32.21 -18.51 2.27
CA MET A 113 33.18 -19.39 2.91
C MET A 113 32.51 -20.66 3.44
N TYR A 114 31.29 -20.57 3.98
CA TYR A 114 30.53 -21.76 4.38
C TYR A 114 30.15 -22.66 3.19
N LEU A 115 29.93 -22.12 2.00
CA LEU A 115 29.59 -22.91 0.82
C LEU A 115 30.83 -23.54 0.16
N HIS A 116 31.95 -22.83 0.16
CA HIS A 116 33.11 -23.19 -0.65
C HIS A 116 34.36 -23.60 0.15
N ASP A 117 34.51 -23.19 1.41
CA ASP A 117 35.67 -23.48 2.26
C ASP A 117 35.31 -23.58 3.75
N ARG A 118 34.47 -24.57 4.09
CA ARG A 118 34.05 -24.81 5.49
C ARG A 118 35.22 -25.10 6.41
N GLN A 119 36.30 -25.68 5.88
CA GLN A 119 37.44 -26.03 6.71
C GLN A 119 38.15 -24.77 7.19
N ARG A 120 38.40 -23.80 6.30
CA ARG A 120 38.94 -22.50 6.70
C ARG A 120 38.06 -21.80 7.74
N LEU A 121 36.74 -21.84 7.58
CA LEU A 121 35.81 -21.28 8.58
C LEU A 121 35.99 -21.94 9.96
N ARG A 122 36.15 -23.27 10.01
CA ARG A 122 36.45 -23.99 11.27
C ARG A 122 37.80 -23.60 11.84
N ASP A 123 38.83 -23.46 11.01
CA ASP A 123 40.18 -23.10 11.44
C ASP A 123 40.25 -21.67 12.00
N ILE A 124 39.50 -20.73 11.40
CA ILE A 124 39.32 -19.37 11.93
C ILE A 124 38.63 -19.43 13.30
N LEU A 125 37.53 -20.18 13.42
CA LEU A 125 36.80 -20.29 14.67
C LEU A 125 37.64 -20.94 15.78
N ARG A 126 38.48 -21.93 15.46
CA ARG A 126 39.38 -22.59 16.42
C ARG A 126 40.62 -21.77 16.77
N SER A 127 40.88 -20.66 16.07
CA SER A 127 42.12 -19.91 16.23
C SER A 127 42.24 -19.34 17.65
N ASP A 128 43.42 -19.53 18.26
CA ASP A 128 43.80 -18.75 19.43
C ASP A 128 44.03 -17.30 18.98
N VAL A 129 43.20 -16.40 19.49
CA VAL A 129 43.27 -14.97 19.17
C VAL A 129 44.47 -14.28 19.81
N ASN A 130 45.23 -14.96 20.68
CA ASN A 130 46.46 -14.44 21.28
C ASN A 130 47.72 -14.85 20.50
N ASP A 131 47.68 -15.98 19.79
CA ASP A 131 48.77 -16.45 18.92
C ASP A 131 48.88 -15.58 17.66
N PRO A 132 49.99 -14.84 17.46
CA PRO A 132 50.20 -14.02 16.25
C PRO A 132 50.21 -14.82 14.94
N SER A 133 50.46 -16.12 15.00
CA SER A 133 50.53 -17.01 13.83
C SER A 133 49.22 -17.73 13.50
N SER A 134 48.15 -17.51 14.28
CA SER A 134 46.88 -18.19 14.07
C SER A 134 46.20 -17.79 12.75
N VAL A 135 45.32 -18.67 12.23
CA VAL A 135 44.61 -18.46 10.96
C VAL A 135 43.80 -17.17 11.00
N ALA A 136 43.14 -16.87 12.12
CA ALA A 136 42.39 -15.63 12.29
C ALA A 136 43.29 -14.37 12.30
N ARG A 137 44.48 -14.42 12.95
CA ARG A 137 45.42 -13.29 13.04
C ARG A 137 46.16 -13.00 11.74
N THR A 138 46.39 -14.04 10.94
CA THR A 138 47.04 -13.93 9.63
C THR A 138 46.05 -13.69 8.47
N GLY A 139 44.75 -13.76 8.76
CA GLY A 139 43.65 -13.54 7.82
C GLY A 139 43.21 -12.09 7.67
N THR A 140 41.98 -11.90 7.20
CA THR A 140 41.34 -10.57 7.08
C THR A 140 40.86 -10.05 8.43
N LEU A 141 40.66 -8.72 8.54
CA LEU A 141 40.07 -8.11 9.75
C LEU A 141 38.73 -8.77 10.12
N LYS A 142 37.91 -9.08 9.13
CA LYS A 142 36.61 -9.74 9.35
C LYS A 142 36.77 -11.16 9.92
N GLU A 143 37.77 -11.91 9.47
CA GLU A 143 38.09 -13.25 10.00
C GLU A 143 38.58 -13.15 11.46
N LEU A 144 39.40 -12.15 11.78
CA LEU A 144 39.83 -11.86 13.15
C LEU A 144 38.67 -11.47 14.06
N GLU A 145 37.79 -10.57 13.61
CA GLU A 145 36.60 -10.14 14.34
C GLU A 145 35.66 -11.33 14.63
N LEU A 146 35.51 -12.25 13.67
CA LEU A 146 34.73 -13.48 13.86
C LEU A 146 35.33 -14.34 14.97
N ALA A 147 36.64 -14.60 14.93
CA ALA A 147 37.33 -15.38 15.95
C ALA A 147 37.24 -14.72 17.33
N GLN A 148 37.39 -13.40 17.41
CA GLN A 148 37.28 -12.64 18.66
C GLN A 148 35.86 -12.63 19.23
N LYS A 149 34.83 -12.55 18.38
CA LYS A 149 33.43 -12.56 18.79
C LYS A 149 33.08 -13.81 19.61
N TYR A 150 33.56 -14.97 19.16
CA TYR A 150 33.27 -16.27 19.79
C TYR A 150 34.34 -16.70 20.78
N ASN A 151 35.60 -16.40 20.51
CA ASN A 151 36.79 -16.79 21.27
C ASN A 151 36.84 -18.30 21.60
N PHE A 152 36.49 -19.14 20.63
CA PHE A 152 36.45 -20.60 20.81
C PHE A 152 37.82 -21.24 21.04
N GLY A 153 38.91 -20.56 20.67
CA GLY A 153 40.28 -20.98 20.97
C GLY A 153 40.70 -20.79 22.44
N ALA A 154 39.89 -20.11 23.27
CA ALA A 154 40.17 -19.98 24.70
C ALA A 154 40.09 -21.34 25.41
N THR A 155 41.12 -21.66 26.20
CA THR A 155 41.26 -22.94 26.91
C THR A 155 41.08 -22.77 28.41
N GLY A 156 40.85 -23.89 29.11
CA GLY A 156 40.64 -23.90 30.56
C GLY A 156 39.17 -23.84 30.95
N ASP A 157 38.92 -24.24 32.19
CA ASP A 157 37.60 -24.26 32.79
C ASP A 157 37.32 -22.96 33.55
N GLN A 158 36.05 -22.59 33.63
CA GLN A 158 35.60 -21.36 34.27
C GLN A 158 35.39 -21.56 35.76
N TYR A 159 35.92 -20.63 36.56
CA TYR A 159 35.78 -20.59 38.01
C TYR A 159 35.35 -19.19 38.45
N ASP A 160 34.68 -19.09 39.60
CA ASP A 160 34.42 -17.81 40.25
C ASP A 160 35.67 -17.27 40.98
N THR A 161 35.54 -16.11 41.61
CA THR A 161 36.63 -15.47 42.38
C THR A 161 37.06 -16.24 43.62
N GLU A 162 36.28 -17.23 44.05
CA GLU A 162 36.52 -18.09 45.21
C GLU A 162 37.07 -19.47 44.80
N GLY A 163 37.22 -19.73 43.49
CA GLY A 163 37.70 -21.00 42.96
C GLY A 163 36.63 -22.08 42.81
N ASN A 164 35.34 -21.74 42.95
CA ASN A 164 34.26 -22.67 42.69
C ASN A 164 34.02 -22.80 41.17
N PRO A 165 33.78 -24.02 40.65
CA PRO A 165 33.55 -24.19 39.23
C PRO A 165 32.22 -23.54 38.80
N ILE A 166 32.24 -22.86 37.66
CA ILE A 166 31.03 -22.43 36.97
C ILE A 166 30.58 -23.61 36.12
N SER A 167 29.42 -24.19 36.41
CA SER A 167 28.98 -25.46 35.81
C SER A 167 27.76 -25.26 34.90
N VAL A 168 27.46 -26.27 34.09
CA VAL A 168 26.24 -26.34 33.28
C VAL A 168 25.48 -27.61 33.61
N SER A 169 24.23 -27.46 34.04
CA SER A 169 23.32 -28.59 34.25
C SER A 169 22.89 -29.25 32.93
N ALA A 170 22.36 -30.47 32.99
CA ALA A 170 21.82 -31.18 31.81
C ALA A 170 20.71 -30.41 31.06
N GLY A 171 20.06 -29.44 31.72
CA GLY A 171 19.07 -28.53 31.12
C GLY A 171 19.64 -27.24 30.51
N GLY A 172 20.98 -27.08 30.48
CA GLY A 172 21.64 -25.89 29.93
C GLY A 172 21.65 -24.67 30.87
N VAL A 173 21.19 -24.83 32.11
CA VAL A 173 21.26 -23.76 33.12
C VAL A 173 22.69 -23.66 33.63
N VAL A 174 23.30 -22.49 33.45
CA VAL A 174 24.64 -22.15 33.95
C VAL A 174 24.52 -21.63 35.37
N ASN A 175 25.23 -22.22 36.33
CA ASN A 175 25.22 -21.80 37.73
C ASN A 175 26.63 -21.82 38.33
N VAL A 176 26.79 -21.13 39.45
CA VAL A 176 27.94 -21.32 40.34
C VAL A 176 27.55 -22.46 41.27
N SER A 177 27.96 -23.69 40.96
CA SER A 177 27.67 -24.86 41.80
C SER A 177 28.95 -25.68 42.01
N GLY A 178 29.17 -26.16 43.23
CA GLY A 178 30.29 -27.04 43.54
C GLY A 178 30.16 -28.46 42.96
N ASP A 179 29.00 -28.79 42.40
CA ASP A 179 28.66 -30.06 41.78
C ASP A 179 28.32 -29.88 40.27
N GLY A 180 29.19 -30.40 39.41
CA GLY A 180 29.02 -30.40 37.95
C GLY A 180 30.35 -30.36 37.18
N THR A 181 30.29 -30.63 35.87
CA THR A 181 31.46 -30.41 34.99
C THR A 181 31.63 -28.90 34.78
N ALA A 182 32.85 -28.40 35.01
CA ALA A 182 33.15 -26.99 34.82
C ALA A 182 32.98 -26.60 33.34
N LEU A 183 32.45 -25.39 33.11
CA LEU A 183 32.17 -24.85 31.78
C LEU A 183 33.50 -24.46 31.13
N PRO A 184 33.81 -24.94 29.91
CA PRO A 184 35.01 -24.50 29.20
C PRO A 184 34.94 -23.02 28.80
N ALA A 185 36.08 -22.33 28.83
CA ALA A 185 36.22 -20.92 28.46
C ALA A 185 35.65 -20.61 27.07
N GLY A 186 35.93 -21.47 26.08
CA GLY A 186 35.42 -21.34 24.72
C GLY A 186 33.89 -21.36 24.62
N LEU A 187 33.17 -21.95 25.59
CA LEU A 187 31.70 -22.00 25.57
C LEU A 187 31.02 -20.92 26.41
N ALA A 188 31.76 -20.24 27.29
CA ALA A 188 31.21 -19.29 28.24
C ALA A 188 30.49 -18.11 27.57
N ARG A 189 31.09 -17.51 26.54
CA ARG A 189 30.50 -16.40 25.77
C ARG A 189 29.21 -16.80 25.08
N MET A 190 29.18 -17.99 24.49
CA MET A 190 28.02 -18.50 23.76
C MET A 190 26.80 -18.68 24.68
N LYS A 191 27.02 -19.05 25.94
CA LYS A 191 25.97 -19.19 26.97
C LYS A 191 25.64 -17.87 27.66
N GLY A 192 26.08 -16.74 27.11
CA GLY A 192 25.70 -15.39 27.53
C GLY A 192 26.47 -14.87 28.75
N LEU A 193 27.58 -15.49 29.14
CA LEU A 193 28.45 -14.94 30.19
C LEU A 193 29.27 -13.78 29.63
N VAL A 194 29.38 -12.70 30.41
CA VAL A 194 30.41 -11.69 30.17
C VAL A 194 31.75 -12.32 30.52
N VAL A 195 32.70 -12.32 29.59
CA VAL A 195 34.05 -12.83 29.86
C VAL A 195 35.11 -11.85 29.39
N ASP A 196 36.29 -11.89 30.02
CA ASP A 196 37.45 -11.08 29.65
C ASP A 196 38.15 -11.61 28.37
N TYR A 197 39.27 -10.99 27.96
CA TYR A 197 40.03 -11.40 26.78
C TYR A 197 40.74 -12.76 26.95
N ALA A 198 41.00 -13.19 28.18
CA ALA A 198 41.54 -14.51 28.48
C ALA A 198 40.44 -15.61 28.51
N GLY A 199 39.17 -15.21 28.44
CA GLY A 199 38.02 -16.11 28.43
C GLY A 199 37.43 -16.38 29.81
N ASN A 200 37.84 -15.65 30.86
CA ASN A 200 37.33 -15.82 32.22
C ASN A 200 36.01 -15.08 32.44
N ALA A 201 35.03 -15.76 33.02
CA ALA A 201 33.70 -15.24 33.28
C ALA A 201 33.69 -14.21 34.40
N ALA A 202 32.95 -13.12 34.19
CA ALA A 202 32.73 -12.09 35.18
C ALA A 202 31.66 -12.52 36.18
N VAL A 203 31.97 -12.36 37.46
CA VAL A 203 31.04 -12.52 38.59
C VAL A 203 30.99 -11.24 39.41
N THR A 204 29.84 -10.96 40.01
CA THR A 204 29.74 -9.90 41.03
C THR A 204 30.51 -10.35 42.27
N PRO A 205 31.17 -9.43 43.01
CA PRO A 205 31.78 -9.77 44.29
C PRO A 205 30.75 -10.32 45.28
N ALA A 206 31.11 -11.34 46.05
CA ALA A 206 30.33 -11.77 47.20
C ALA A 206 30.28 -10.69 48.27
N THR A 207 29.15 -10.59 48.97
CA THR A 207 28.95 -9.72 50.12
C THR A 207 28.52 -10.55 51.32
N ALA A 208 28.56 -9.98 52.53
CA ALA A 208 28.13 -10.68 53.75
C ALA A 208 26.69 -11.25 53.65
N ASP A 209 25.84 -10.63 52.82
CA ASP A 209 24.42 -10.97 52.70
C ASP A 209 24.04 -11.65 51.37
N ALA A 210 24.97 -11.76 50.40
CA ALA A 210 24.69 -12.35 49.09
C ALA A 210 25.94 -12.98 48.43
N PRO A 211 25.83 -14.21 47.87
CA PRO A 211 26.93 -14.87 47.16
C PRO A 211 27.21 -14.21 45.80
N SER A 212 28.38 -14.50 45.23
CA SER A 212 28.78 -14.09 43.88
C SER A 212 27.75 -14.53 42.82
N GLN A 213 27.40 -13.64 41.89
CA GLN A 213 26.45 -13.91 40.80
C GLN A 213 27.10 -13.75 39.42
N LEU A 214 26.68 -14.58 38.47
CA LEU A 214 27.16 -14.52 37.08
C LEU A 214 26.65 -13.26 36.38
N VAL A 215 27.56 -12.52 35.74
CA VAL A 215 27.20 -11.37 34.89
C VAL A 215 26.80 -11.88 33.50
N ARG A 216 25.57 -11.57 33.08
CA ARG A 216 25.00 -12.07 31.81
C ARG A 216 24.73 -10.97 30.79
N THR A 217 24.86 -11.32 29.51
CA THR A 217 24.41 -10.54 28.36
C THR A 217 23.62 -11.44 27.39
N LEU A 218 23.05 -10.84 26.35
CA LEU A 218 22.37 -11.60 25.28
C LEU A 218 23.32 -12.55 24.51
N GLY A 219 24.64 -12.41 24.66
CA GLY A 219 25.66 -13.26 24.02
C GLY A 219 25.64 -13.21 22.48
N PRO A 220 26.65 -13.81 21.82
CA PRO A 220 26.66 -13.92 20.35
C PRO A 220 25.45 -14.68 19.82
N SER A 221 25.02 -15.73 20.53
CA SER A 221 23.96 -16.64 20.08
C SER A 221 22.63 -15.94 19.76
N ALA A 222 22.14 -15.03 20.63
CA ALA A 222 20.90 -14.32 20.38
C ALA A 222 21.02 -13.30 19.24
N SER A 223 22.19 -12.66 19.12
CA SER A 223 22.50 -11.72 18.03
C SER A 223 22.55 -12.43 16.67
N ASP A 224 23.11 -13.65 16.63
CA ASP A 224 23.22 -14.45 15.42
C ASP A 224 21.85 -14.93 14.96
N VAL A 225 21.03 -15.45 15.88
CA VAL A 225 19.65 -15.87 15.58
C VAL A 225 18.84 -14.72 15.00
N THR A 226 18.95 -13.53 15.58
CA THR A 226 18.24 -12.33 15.10
C THR A 226 18.70 -11.93 13.69
N THR A 227 20.00 -11.96 13.44
CA THR A 227 20.58 -11.57 12.15
C THR A 227 20.27 -12.60 11.06
N TYR A 228 20.44 -13.89 11.36
CA TYR A 228 20.11 -15.01 10.49
C TYR A 228 18.62 -15.01 10.11
N THR A 229 17.71 -14.95 11.08
CA THR A 229 16.27 -14.94 10.80
C THR A 229 15.85 -13.73 9.98
N ARG A 230 16.36 -12.54 10.27
CA ARG A 230 16.08 -11.34 9.47
C ARG A 230 16.55 -11.47 8.02
N LYS A 231 17.74 -12.04 7.81
CA LYS A 231 18.36 -12.17 6.49
C LYS A 231 17.71 -13.27 5.64
N GLU A 232 17.43 -14.42 6.24
CA GLU A 232 16.99 -15.61 5.50
C GLU A 232 15.47 -15.73 5.36
N THR A 233 14.68 -15.09 6.23
CA THR A 233 13.21 -15.11 6.13
C THR A 233 12.74 -14.37 4.89
N LYS A 234 11.90 -15.03 4.07
CA LYS A 234 11.30 -14.44 2.87
C LYS A 234 9.92 -13.89 3.16
N ALA A 235 9.67 -12.67 2.72
CA ALA A 235 8.33 -12.09 2.70
C ALA A 235 7.46 -12.83 1.67
N LEU A 236 6.23 -13.15 2.05
CA LEU A 236 5.28 -13.78 1.12
C LEU A 236 4.86 -12.77 0.06
N LEU A 237 4.85 -13.23 -1.18
CA LEU A 237 4.39 -12.44 -2.31
C LEU A 237 2.88 -12.29 -2.25
N GLN A 238 2.39 -11.10 -2.59
CA GLN A 238 0.97 -10.86 -2.70
C GLN A 238 0.47 -11.39 -4.04
N GLU A 239 -0.60 -12.19 -4.02
CA GLU A 239 -1.29 -12.58 -5.24
C GLU A 239 -1.78 -11.32 -5.95
N LYS A 240 -1.70 -11.33 -7.28
CA LYS A 240 -2.37 -10.31 -8.09
C LYS A 240 -3.85 -10.45 -7.82
N VAL A 241 -4.36 -9.52 -7.04
CA VAL A 241 -5.79 -9.32 -6.97
C VAL A 241 -6.22 -8.93 -8.38
N ALA A 242 -7.44 -9.31 -8.77
CA ALA A 242 -8.07 -8.55 -9.83
C ALA A 242 -7.82 -7.06 -9.57
N PRO A 243 -7.55 -6.22 -10.59
CA PRO A 243 -7.80 -4.80 -10.36
C PRO A 243 -9.14 -4.77 -9.66
N GLU A 244 -9.25 -4.08 -8.51
CA GLU A 244 -10.58 -3.87 -7.94
C GLU A 244 -11.42 -3.57 -9.16
N LYS A 245 -12.40 -4.45 -9.46
CA LYS A 245 -13.43 -4.07 -10.40
C LYS A 245 -13.79 -2.75 -9.81
N SER A 246 -13.41 -1.66 -10.48
CA SER A 246 -13.82 -0.35 -10.11
C SER A 246 -15.30 -0.60 -9.88
N SER A 247 -15.75 -0.53 -8.63
CA SER A 247 -17.11 -0.94 -8.26
C SER A 247 -18.14 0.00 -8.90
N VAL A 248 -17.67 0.87 -9.79
CA VAL A 248 -18.21 1.17 -11.12
C VAL A 248 -18.63 -0.08 -11.89
N SER A 249 -19.62 -0.77 -11.34
CA SER A 249 -20.50 -1.69 -12.02
C SER A 249 -20.82 -1.21 -13.44
N ALA A 250 -20.69 -2.15 -14.38
CA ALA A 250 -21.31 -2.34 -15.71
C ALA A 250 -22.66 -1.63 -16.03
N VAL A 251 -22.89 -0.39 -15.56
CA VAL A 251 -24.13 0.36 -15.76
C VAL A 251 -23.94 1.46 -16.80
N TYR A 252 -22.70 1.87 -17.08
CA TYR A 252 -22.37 2.81 -18.16
C TYR A 252 -20.99 2.49 -18.71
N GLU A 253 -20.93 1.64 -19.73
CA GLU A 253 -19.68 1.27 -20.38
C GLU A 253 -19.17 2.47 -21.19
N PHE A 254 -18.09 3.09 -20.71
CA PHE A 254 -17.32 4.14 -21.39
C PHE A 254 -16.58 3.57 -22.63
N GLU A 255 -17.21 2.70 -23.41
CA GLU A 255 -16.64 2.17 -24.66
C GLU A 255 -17.59 2.30 -25.86
N GLY A 256 -18.81 2.84 -25.64
CA GLY A 256 -19.79 3.08 -26.71
C GLY A 256 -19.35 4.10 -27.77
N THR A 257 -19.99 4.03 -28.93
CA THR A 257 -19.68 4.88 -30.11
C THR A 257 -19.65 6.37 -29.80
N GLU A 258 -20.48 6.87 -28.89
CA GLU A 258 -20.50 8.28 -28.49
C GLU A 258 -19.30 8.68 -27.63
N PHE A 259 -18.81 7.78 -26.77
CA PHE A 259 -17.55 7.99 -26.05
C PHE A 259 -16.36 7.95 -27.01
N GLN A 260 -16.35 7.03 -27.98
CA GLN A 260 -15.31 6.98 -29.03
C GLN A 260 -15.23 8.30 -29.80
N LYS A 261 -16.37 8.80 -30.29
CA LYS A 261 -16.46 10.11 -30.94
C LYS A 261 -16.00 11.25 -30.02
N PHE A 262 -16.32 11.20 -28.74
CA PHE A 262 -15.87 12.19 -27.77
C PHE A 262 -14.34 12.18 -27.62
N ARG A 263 -13.74 10.99 -27.48
CA ARG A 263 -12.29 10.85 -27.39
C ARG A 263 -11.59 11.42 -28.62
N GLU A 264 -12.15 11.22 -29.80
CA GLU A 264 -11.60 11.74 -31.07
C GLU A 264 -11.74 13.27 -31.24
N ARG A 265 -12.40 13.98 -30.32
CA ARG A 265 -12.49 15.43 -30.39
C ARG A 265 -11.10 16.08 -30.31
N LYS A 266 -10.90 17.10 -31.14
CA LYS A 266 -9.61 17.80 -31.27
C LYS A 266 -9.12 18.45 -29.97
N ASP A 267 -10.03 18.97 -29.14
CA ASP A 267 -9.67 19.58 -27.87
C ASP A 267 -9.18 18.54 -26.86
N VAL A 268 -9.87 17.41 -26.75
CA VAL A 268 -9.48 16.28 -25.88
C VAL A 268 -8.13 15.72 -26.31
N GLN A 269 -7.94 15.44 -27.60
CA GLN A 269 -6.67 14.92 -28.13
C GLN A 269 -5.51 15.90 -27.92
N LYS A 270 -5.73 17.21 -28.12
CA LYS A 270 -4.69 18.22 -27.89
C LYS A 270 -4.17 18.27 -26.45
N ASP A 271 -5.03 18.01 -25.46
CA ASP A 271 -4.60 17.95 -24.06
C ASP A 271 -3.81 16.68 -23.76
N ILE A 272 -4.25 15.55 -24.33
CA ILE A 272 -3.56 14.25 -24.20
C ILE A 272 -2.20 14.28 -24.90
N GLU A 273 -2.13 14.78 -26.13
CA GLU A 273 -0.90 14.94 -26.90
C GLU A 273 0.08 15.84 -26.15
N TYR A 274 -0.38 17.01 -25.70
CA TYR A 274 0.46 17.91 -24.91
C TYR A 274 1.01 17.23 -23.65
N PHE A 275 0.19 16.49 -22.91
CA PHE A 275 0.66 15.77 -21.73
C PHE A 275 1.71 14.71 -22.10
N LYS A 276 1.46 13.87 -23.10
CA LYS A 276 2.37 12.81 -23.55
C LYS A 276 3.72 13.34 -24.05
N GLU A 277 3.70 14.44 -24.81
CA GLU A 277 4.91 15.04 -25.39
C GLU A 277 5.78 15.73 -24.33
N ASN A 278 5.18 16.28 -23.28
CA ASN A 278 5.89 17.17 -22.35
C ASN A 278 6.17 16.52 -20.99
N ILE A 279 5.43 15.50 -20.52
CA ILE A 279 5.66 14.93 -19.19
C ILE A 279 7.04 14.24 -19.04
N GLY A 280 7.60 13.73 -20.13
CA GLY A 280 8.94 13.13 -20.17
C GLY A 280 10.09 14.13 -20.01
N THR A 281 9.83 15.44 -20.20
CA THR A 281 10.86 16.47 -20.07
C THR A 281 11.10 16.86 -18.62
N ILE A 282 10.08 16.75 -17.76
CA ILE A 282 10.13 17.11 -16.34
C ILE A 282 11.14 16.26 -15.56
N LYS A 283 12.05 16.88 -14.81
CA LYS A 283 13.14 16.20 -14.11
C LYS A 283 12.94 16.09 -12.60
N SER A 284 12.05 16.89 -12.02
CA SER A 284 11.82 16.89 -10.58
C SER A 284 10.38 17.23 -10.21
N VAL A 285 10.01 16.89 -8.97
CA VAL A 285 8.69 17.25 -8.42
C VAL A 285 8.58 18.78 -8.36
N ASP A 286 9.62 19.48 -7.94
CA ASP A 286 9.68 20.94 -7.93
C ASP A 286 9.34 21.52 -9.31
N GLU A 287 9.98 21.01 -10.36
CA GLU A 287 9.74 21.45 -11.75
C GLU A 287 8.29 21.21 -12.18
N LEU A 288 7.67 20.09 -11.80
CA LEU A 288 6.26 19.81 -12.11
C LEU A 288 5.31 20.90 -11.57
N PHE A 289 5.66 21.53 -10.45
CA PHE A 289 4.86 22.57 -9.80
C PHE A 289 5.21 24.00 -10.24
N GLU A 290 6.15 24.17 -11.15
CA GLU A 290 6.47 25.49 -11.71
C GLU A 290 5.34 26.01 -12.62
N ASN A 291 5.16 27.33 -12.67
CA ASN A 291 4.02 27.97 -13.32
C ASN A 291 3.89 27.62 -14.81
N GLN A 292 5.00 27.45 -15.53
CA GLN A 292 4.99 27.06 -16.94
C GLN A 292 4.51 25.62 -17.17
N ASN A 293 4.60 24.76 -16.15
CA ASN A 293 4.16 23.36 -16.19
C ASN A 293 2.73 23.19 -15.64
N HIS A 294 2.03 24.30 -15.36
CA HIS A 294 0.68 24.29 -14.84
C HIS A 294 -0.29 23.46 -15.69
N ARG A 295 -0.13 23.42 -17.02
CA ARG A 295 -0.97 22.61 -17.90
C ARG A 295 -0.78 21.10 -17.67
N LEU A 296 0.44 20.65 -17.38
CA LEU A 296 0.72 19.24 -17.03
C LEU A 296 0.11 18.89 -15.67
N LEU A 297 0.33 19.73 -14.65
CA LEU A 297 -0.26 19.53 -13.33
C LEU A 297 -1.79 19.50 -13.41
N LYS A 298 -2.39 20.44 -14.15
CA LYS A 298 -3.83 20.51 -14.37
C LYS A 298 -4.35 19.23 -15.04
N PHE A 299 -3.66 18.69 -16.04
CA PHE A 299 -4.05 17.44 -16.69
C PHE A 299 -4.08 16.27 -15.69
N VAL A 300 -3.02 16.10 -14.90
CA VAL A 300 -2.94 15.06 -13.86
C VAL A 300 -4.08 15.20 -12.86
N LEU A 301 -4.37 16.41 -12.40
CA LEU A 301 -5.46 16.67 -11.46
C LEU A 301 -6.84 16.43 -12.10
N SER A 302 -7.03 16.81 -13.36
CA SER A 302 -8.26 16.56 -14.12
C SER A 302 -8.59 15.08 -14.23
N ALA A 303 -7.59 14.20 -14.36
CA ALA A 303 -7.78 12.75 -14.36
C ALA A 303 -8.39 12.21 -13.04
N TYR A 304 -8.29 12.97 -11.95
CA TYR A 304 -8.89 12.63 -10.65
C TYR A 304 -10.06 13.56 -10.29
N ASP A 305 -10.55 14.35 -11.25
CA ASP A 305 -11.60 15.36 -11.04
C ASP A 305 -11.24 16.42 -9.99
N LEU A 306 -9.95 16.73 -9.89
CA LEU A 306 -9.37 17.75 -8.99
C LEU A 306 -8.86 18.96 -9.77
N GLU A 307 -9.37 19.20 -10.99
CA GLU A 307 -8.93 20.27 -11.88
C GLU A 307 -8.94 21.66 -11.20
N SER A 308 -10.00 21.96 -10.44
CA SER A 308 -10.15 23.22 -9.72
C SER A 308 -9.07 23.43 -8.65
N GLU A 309 -8.41 22.36 -8.21
CA GLU A 309 -7.36 22.40 -7.20
C GLU A 309 -6.00 22.83 -7.79
N ALA A 310 -5.88 22.87 -9.12
CA ALA A 310 -4.68 23.36 -9.80
C ALA A 310 -4.34 24.81 -9.44
N GLN A 311 -5.34 25.60 -9.00
CA GLN A 311 -5.13 26.97 -8.51
C GLN A 311 -4.40 27.04 -7.15
N TYR A 312 -4.25 25.91 -6.45
CA TYR A 312 -3.61 25.79 -5.14
C TYR A 312 -2.35 24.88 -5.19
N PRO A 313 -1.33 25.18 -6.02
CA PRO A 313 -0.21 24.27 -6.28
C PRO A 313 0.56 23.90 -5.01
N GLY A 314 0.74 24.82 -4.06
CA GLY A 314 1.41 24.52 -2.78
C GLY A 314 0.65 23.52 -1.90
N LYS A 315 -0.69 23.52 -1.94
CA LYS A 315 -1.52 22.55 -1.22
C LYS A 315 -1.38 21.17 -1.88
N ILE A 316 -1.51 21.12 -3.20
CA ILE A 316 -1.36 19.88 -3.98
C ILE A 316 0.02 19.27 -3.76
N ARG A 317 1.08 20.09 -3.84
CA ARG A 317 2.46 19.66 -3.62
C ARG A 317 2.62 18.95 -2.29
N LYS A 318 2.21 19.57 -1.19
CA LYS A 318 2.28 18.96 0.15
C LYS A 318 1.51 17.65 0.28
N ILE A 319 0.38 17.52 -0.43
CA ILE A 319 -0.42 16.29 -0.42
C ILE A 319 0.28 15.19 -1.22
N LEU A 320 0.83 15.47 -2.40
CA LEU A 320 1.49 14.46 -3.23
C LEU A 320 2.87 14.04 -2.71
N GLU A 321 3.53 14.93 -1.98
CA GLU A 321 4.80 14.66 -1.27
C GLU A 321 4.59 14.02 0.10
N SER A 322 3.35 13.75 0.53
CA SER A 322 3.08 13.11 1.82
C SER A 322 3.63 11.68 1.87
N ASP A 323 4.21 11.31 3.01
CA ASP A 323 4.59 9.92 3.30
C ASP A 323 3.33 9.10 3.61
N LEU A 324 3.00 8.15 2.75
CA LEU A 324 1.81 7.31 2.92
C LEU A 324 1.96 6.27 4.05
N THR A 325 3.19 6.02 4.52
CA THR A 325 3.45 5.13 5.67
C THR A 325 3.19 5.82 7.01
N ASP A 326 3.23 7.15 7.04
CA ASP A 326 2.80 7.95 8.18
C ASP A 326 1.27 8.09 8.17
N ILE A 327 0.60 7.46 9.13
CA ILE A 327 -0.85 7.51 9.28
C ILE A 327 -1.38 8.93 9.49
N ASP A 328 -0.54 9.82 10.04
CA ASP A 328 -0.88 11.21 10.31
C ASP A 328 -0.54 12.16 9.15
N SER A 329 -0.04 11.63 8.02
CA SER A 329 0.31 12.44 6.86
C SER A 329 -0.88 13.17 6.26
N LEU A 330 -0.62 14.29 5.60
CA LEU A 330 -1.65 15.16 5.06
C LEU A 330 -2.56 14.44 4.06
N ALA A 331 -1.99 13.56 3.22
CA ALA A 331 -2.76 12.73 2.29
C ALA A 331 -3.70 11.74 3.01
N ASN A 332 -3.23 11.07 4.07
CA ASN A 332 -4.02 10.09 4.83
C ASN A 332 -5.16 10.75 5.63
N ARG A 333 -4.96 11.99 6.06
CA ARG A 333 -5.95 12.75 6.85
C ARG A 333 -6.88 13.64 6.02
N PHE A 334 -6.65 13.75 4.71
CA PHE A 334 -7.44 14.64 3.88
C PHE A 334 -8.88 14.15 3.75
N LYS A 335 -9.86 15.06 3.86
CA LYS A 335 -11.29 14.70 3.87
C LYS A 335 -11.78 14.15 2.53
N ASP A 336 -11.26 14.70 1.44
CA ASP A 336 -11.63 14.25 0.09
C ASP A 336 -10.74 13.06 -0.32
N PRO A 337 -11.31 11.85 -0.48
CA PRO A 337 -10.53 10.63 -0.73
C PRO A 337 -9.82 10.63 -2.09
N ARG A 338 -10.22 11.50 -3.03
CA ARG A 338 -9.57 11.61 -4.35
C ARG A 338 -8.11 12.03 -4.24
N PHE A 339 -7.77 12.82 -3.22
CA PHE A 339 -6.39 13.21 -2.94
C PHE A 339 -5.55 12.03 -2.47
N LEU A 340 -6.09 11.21 -1.56
CA LEU A 340 -5.41 10.00 -1.10
C LEU A 340 -5.21 9.02 -2.27
N GLN A 341 -6.22 8.85 -3.12
CA GLN A 341 -6.11 8.00 -4.30
C GLN A 341 -5.03 8.51 -5.27
N LEU A 342 -5.04 9.81 -5.58
CA LEU A 342 -4.02 10.45 -6.41
C LEU A 342 -2.60 10.26 -5.82
N THR A 343 -2.42 10.49 -4.51
CA THR A 343 -1.12 10.29 -3.85
C THR A 343 -0.69 8.83 -3.87
N LYS A 344 -1.60 7.86 -3.67
CA LYS A 344 -1.30 6.42 -3.75
C LYS A 344 -0.87 6.00 -5.15
N ASP A 345 -1.62 6.44 -6.16
CA ASP A 345 -1.40 6.04 -7.55
C ASP A 345 -0.09 6.63 -8.11
N LEU A 346 0.27 7.85 -7.70
CA LEU A 346 1.47 8.54 -8.17
C LEU A 346 2.69 8.37 -7.25
N ASN A 347 2.49 8.21 -5.94
CA ASN A 347 3.52 8.04 -4.92
C ASN A 347 4.78 8.90 -5.17
N LEU A 348 4.59 10.21 -5.38
CA LEU A 348 5.68 11.12 -5.78
C LEU A 348 6.74 11.27 -4.67
N ASN A 349 6.36 11.06 -3.40
CA ASN A 349 7.31 11.02 -2.28
C ASN A 349 8.41 9.96 -2.51
N PHE A 350 8.03 8.75 -2.94
CA PHE A 350 8.97 7.65 -3.15
C PHE A 350 9.53 7.58 -4.57
N MET A 351 8.67 7.76 -5.58
CA MET A 351 9.04 7.57 -6.99
C MET A 351 9.46 8.84 -7.71
N GLY A 352 9.23 10.02 -7.12
CA GLY A 352 9.39 11.30 -7.80
C GLY A 352 8.58 11.36 -9.10
N VAL A 353 9.02 12.21 -10.04
CA VAL A 353 8.34 12.36 -11.35
C VAL A 353 8.54 11.16 -12.28
N THR A 354 9.43 10.21 -11.96
CA THR A 354 9.63 9.01 -12.77
C THR A 354 8.34 8.19 -12.90
N LYS A 355 7.47 8.20 -11.88
CA LYS A 355 6.16 7.53 -11.96
C LYS A 355 5.29 8.11 -13.08
N LEU A 356 5.27 9.43 -13.26
CA LEU A 356 4.49 10.11 -14.30
C LEU A 356 5.02 9.89 -15.73
N GLN A 357 6.22 9.32 -15.85
CA GLN A 357 6.88 9.05 -17.13
C GLN A 357 6.72 7.60 -17.58
N LEU A 358 6.20 6.72 -16.70
CA LEU A 358 5.93 5.34 -17.05
C LEU A 358 4.79 5.28 -18.07
N GLY A 359 4.99 4.53 -19.16
CA GLY A 359 3.97 4.36 -20.20
C GLY A 359 2.61 3.89 -19.65
N SER A 360 2.62 3.00 -18.66
CA SER A 360 1.39 2.56 -17.97
C SER A 360 0.70 3.70 -17.22
N THR A 361 1.44 4.54 -16.50
CA THR A 361 0.87 5.67 -15.77
C THR A 361 0.35 6.75 -16.71
N ILE A 362 1.04 7.01 -17.82
CA ILE A 362 0.56 7.92 -18.88
C ILE A 362 -0.75 7.40 -19.47
N GLN A 363 -0.84 6.10 -19.76
CA GLN A 363 -2.06 5.48 -20.27
C GLN A 363 -3.20 5.58 -19.25
N ASP A 364 -2.94 5.22 -17.99
CA ASP A 364 -3.94 5.28 -16.91
C ASP A 364 -4.48 6.71 -16.72
N LEU A 365 -3.59 7.71 -16.68
CA LEU A 365 -3.98 9.12 -16.57
C LEU A 365 -4.76 9.59 -17.78
N THR A 366 -4.38 9.16 -18.99
CA THR A 366 -5.10 9.49 -20.24
C THR A 366 -6.52 8.92 -20.19
N SER A 367 -6.68 7.63 -19.88
CA SER A 367 -8.00 6.99 -19.82
C SER A 367 -8.88 7.60 -18.74
N ARG A 368 -8.30 7.94 -17.58
CA ARG A 368 -9.01 8.65 -16.50
C ARG A 368 -9.42 10.05 -16.92
N TYR A 369 -8.54 10.80 -17.59
CA TYR A 369 -8.84 12.12 -18.13
C TYR A 369 -10.00 12.07 -19.14
N GLU A 370 -9.92 11.19 -20.13
CA GLU A 370 -10.98 10.99 -21.14
C GLU A 370 -12.34 10.71 -20.48
N ARG A 371 -12.34 9.82 -19.47
CA ARG A 371 -13.54 9.49 -18.70
C ARG A 371 -14.12 10.71 -17.98
N VAL A 372 -13.31 11.41 -17.19
CA VAL A 372 -13.76 12.59 -16.43
C VAL A 372 -14.20 13.72 -17.37
N ALA A 373 -13.49 13.93 -18.48
CA ALA A 373 -13.86 14.93 -19.49
C ALA A 373 -15.21 14.57 -20.14
N TYR A 374 -15.44 13.29 -20.45
CA TYR A 374 -16.73 12.86 -20.99
C TYR A 374 -17.86 13.04 -19.99
N GLU A 375 -17.66 12.66 -18.72
CA GLU A 375 -18.64 12.88 -17.66
C GLU A 375 -19.03 14.35 -17.51
N LYS A 376 -18.04 15.26 -17.54
CA LYS A 376 -18.28 16.70 -17.52
C LYS A 376 -19.07 17.16 -18.74
N HIS A 377 -18.70 16.68 -19.93
CA HIS A 377 -19.41 16.98 -21.16
C HIS A 377 -20.88 16.52 -21.14
N LEU A 378 -21.15 15.34 -20.57
CA LEU A 378 -22.50 14.85 -20.37
C LEU A 378 -23.31 15.78 -19.44
N ASP A 379 -22.69 16.22 -18.34
CA ASP A 379 -23.34 17.09 -17.36
C ASP A 379 -23.59 18.51 -17.91
N GLU A 380 -22.70 19.01 -18.79
CA GLU A 380 -22.90 20.28 -19.52
C GLU A 380 -24.12 20.23 -20.44
N GLN A 381 -24.34 19.10 -21.11
CA GLN A 381 -25.52 18.90 -21.96
C GLN A 381 -26.80 18.69 -21.16
N ALA A 382 -26.64 18.11 -19.96
CA ALA A 382 -27.72 17.54 -19.17
C ALA A 382 -27.38 17.62 -17.67
N PRO A 383 -27.67 18.75 -17.01
CA PRO A 383 -27.24 18.99 -15.63
C PRO A 383 -27.70 17.92 -14.63
N GLY A 384 -26.78 17.39 -13.85
CA GLY A 384 -27.03 16.34 -12.86
C GLY A 384 -26.88 14.92 -13.40
N VAL A 385 -26.75 14.70 -14.71
CA VAL A 385 -26.53 13.34 -15.25
C VAL A 385 -25.27 12.71 -14.67
N ARG A 386 -24.19 13.49 -14.50
CA ARG A 386 -22.96 12.99 -13.88
C ARG A 386 -23.19 12.57 -12.42
N ALA A 387 -23.90 13.39 -11.65
CA ALA A 387 -24.23 13.08 -10.26
C ALA A 387 -25.11 11.83 -10.13
N ALA A 388 -26.06 11.64 -11.06
CA ALA A 388 -26.89 10.44 -11.13
C ALA A 388 -26.07 9.17 -11.43
N ILE A 389 -25.10 9.26 -12.34
CA ILE A 389 -24.19 8.15 -12.66
C ILE A 389 -23.33 7.79 -11.44
N GLU A 390 -22.69 8.79 -10.85
CA GLU A 390 -21.84 8.63 -9.67
C GLU A 390 -22.60 8.10 -8.45
N PHE A 391 -23.86 8.52 -8.27
CA PHE A 391 -24.73 8.01 -7.23
C PHE A 391 -24.95 6.50 -7.36
N ASN A 392 -25.36 6.03 -8.54
CA ASN A 392 -25.59 4.60 -8.78
C ASN A 392 -24.37 3.71 -8.50
N ARG A 393 -23.19 4.27 -8.78
CA ARG A 393 -21.90 3.62 -8.60
C ARG A 393 -21.50 3.56 -7.13
N ARG A 394 -21.53 4.70 -6.43
CA ARG A 394 -20.99 4.81 -5.06
C ARG A 394 -21.95 4.30 -3.99
N ILE A 395 -23.27 4.41 -4.21
CA ILE A 395 -24.27 4.10 -3.17
C ILE A 395 -24.24 2.64 -2.70
N LYS A 396 -23.76 1.71 -3.54
CA LYS A 396 -23.67 0.27 -3.24
C LYS A 396 -22.67 -0.04 -2.12
N ASP A 397 -21.61 0.74 -2.05
CA ASP A 397 -20.50 0.55 -1.11
C ASP A 397 -20.70 1.33 0.21
N VAL A 398 -21.74 2.15 0.29
CA VAL A 398 -22.08 2.91 1.50
C VAL A 398 -22.64 1.98 2.56
N THR A 399 -22.17 2.10 3.80
CA THR A 399 -22.64 1.26 4.93
C THR A 399 -23.47 2.03 5.94
N LEU A 400 -23.29 3.35 6.03
CA LEU A 400 -23.94 4.21 7.00
C LEU A 400 -24.50 5.47 6.33
N THR A 401 -25.65 5.96 6.80
CA THR A 401 -26.24 7.23 6.32
C THR A 401 -25.30 8.42 6.54
N ALA A 402 -24.50 8.39 7.61
CA ALA A 402 -23.46 9.40 7.82
C ALA A 402 -22.38 9.40 6.71
N GLN A 403 -22.02 8.23 6.16
CA GLN A 403 -21.11 8.14 5.01
C GLN A 403 -21.76 8.69 3.74
N LEU A 404 -23.04 8.37 3.51
CA LEU A 404 -23.83 8.95 2.42
C LEU A 404 -23.81 10.47 2.48
N LEU A 405 -24.12 11.02 3.65
CA LEU A 405 -24.08 12.46 3.89
C LEU A 405 -22.66 13.00 3.77
N GLY A 406 -21.62 12.25 4.12
CA GLY A 406 -20.23 12.68 3.96
C GLY A 406 -19.79 12.90 2.50
N ASP A 407 -20.41 12.21 1.54
CA ASP A 407 -20.11 12.36 0.11
C ASP A 407 -21.00 13.46 -0.51
N ASN A 408 -20.38 14.46 -1.13
CA ASN A 408 -21.10 15.60 -1.70
C ASN A 408 -22.09 15.21 -2.80
N VAL A 409 -21.73 14.23 -3.64
CA VAL A 409 -22.57 13.78 -4.76
C VAL A 409 -23.75 12.97 -4.22
N LEU A 410 -23.47 12.02 -3.31
CA LEU A 410 -24.52 11.21 -2.71
C LEU A 410 -25.49 12.06 -1.88
N ARG A 411 -24.96 13.01 -1.09
CA ARG A 411 -25.75 13.99 -0.36
C ARG A 411 -26.62 14.80 -1.30
N GLU A 412 -26.07 15.36 -2.38
CA GLU A 412 -26.86 16.16 -3.34
C GLU A 412 -28.01 15.33 -3.90
N VAL A 413 -27.72 14.15 -4.46
CA VAL A 413 -28.73 13.31 -5.11
C VAL A 413 -29.85 12.95 -4.14
N VAL A 414 -29.51 12.51 -2.92
CA VAL A 414 -30.50 12.11 -1.92
C VAL A 414 -31.29 13.30 -1.38
N THR A 415 -30.64 14.41 -1.07
CA THR A 415 -31.36 15.57 -0.50
C THR A 415 -32.27 16.21 -1.53
N VAL A 416 -31.81 16.40 -2.76
CA VAL A 416 -32.61 16.97 -3.85
C VAL A 416 -33.78 16.04 -4.21
N ALA A 417 -33.53 14.75 -4.43
CA ALA A 417 -34.58 13.79 -4.79
C ALA A 417 -35.70 13.66 -3.73
N ASN A 418 -35.38 13.91 -2.46
CA ASN A 418 -36.32 13.80 -1.34
C ASN A 418 -36.80 15.16 -0.81
N ASN A 419 -36.51 16.24 -1.54
CA ASN A 419 -36.84 17.62 -1.18
C ASN A 419 -36.44 17.96 0.27
N ILE A 420 -35.22 17.60 0.64
CA ILE A 420 -34.58 17.97 1.89
C ILE A 420 -33.82 19.29 1.64
N PRO A 421 -34.15 20.39 2.34
CA PRO A 421 -33.51 21.68 2.12
C PRO A 421 -32.01 21.63 2.40
N LYS A 422 -31.21 22.37 1.63
CA LYS A 422 -29.74 22.46 1.79
C LYS A 422 -29.33 22.97 3.19
N GLU A 423 -30.22 23.73 3.83
CA GLU A 423 -30.08 24.27 5.18
C GLU A 423 -29.97 23.17 6.24
N ILE A 424 -30.36 21.92 5.93
CA ILE A 424 -30.13 20.78 6.81
C ILE A 424 -28.64 20.62 7.15
N ALA A 425 -27.74 21.07 6.28
CA ALA A 425 -26.29 21.02 6.50
C ALA A 425 -25.83 21.86 7.72
N TYR A 426 -26.66 22.79 8.21
CA TYR A 426 -26.40 23.58 9.42
C TYR A 426 -26.83 22.90 10.72
N GLN A 427 -27.53 21.77 10.64
CA GLN A 427 -27.98 21.01 11.82
C GLN A 427 -26.91 20.01 12.28
N GLU A 428 -27.03 19.53 13.52
CA GLU A 428 -26.20 18.45 14.03
C GLU A 428 -26.32 17.18 13.17
N VAL A 429 -25.23 16.42 13.05
CA VAL A 429 -25.13 15.24 12.16
C VAL A 429 -26.27 14.25 12.41
N GLU A 430 -26.63 14.00 13.65
CA GLU A 430 -27.73 13.10 14.03
C GLU A 430 -29.10 13.58 13.50
N SER A 431 -29.34 14.88 13.49
CA SER A 431 -30.55 15.47 12.92
C SER A 431 -30.57 15.35 11.39
N GLN A 432 -29.41 15.49 10.74
CA GLN A 432 -29.28 15.28 9.29
C GLN A 432 -29.56 13.82 8.92
N VAL A 433 -28.96 12.87 9.65
CA VAL A 433 -29.17 11.44 9.47
C VAL A 433 -30.66 11.08 9.65
N THR A 434 -31.27 11.53 10.74
CA THR A 434 -32.69 11.29 11.02
C THR A 434 -33.60 11.84 9.91
N ALA A 435 -33.31 13.03 9.39
CA ALA A 435 -34.09 13.62 8.31
C ALA A 435 -34.01 12.82 7.00
N VAL A 436 -32.85 12.24 6.70
CA VAL A 436 -32.66 11.35 5.54
C VAL A 436 -33.34 10.01 5.75
N GLU A 437 -33.10 9.34 6.89
CA GLU A 437 -33.62 7.99 7.16
C GLU A 437 -35.16 7.93 7.24
N ARG A 438 -35.82 9.05 7.56
CA ARG A 438 -37.29 9.16 7.47
C ARG A 438 -37.85 9.02 6.05
N LYS A 439 -37.04 9.29 5.03
CA LYS A 439 -37.46 9.30 3.62
C LYS A 439 -36.73 8.27 2.77
N VAL A 440 -35.62 7.73 3.27
CA VAL A 440 -34.69 6.92 2.50
C VAL A 440 -34.29 5.69 3.30
N ASP A 441 -34.55 4.52 2.72
CA ASP A 441 -33.96 3.26 3.18
C ASP A 441 -32.63 3.02 2.46
N LEU A 442 -31.53 3.17 3.20
CA LEU A 442 -30.19 2.94 2.67
C LEU A 442 -29.99 1.49 2.19
N ASN A 443 -30.57 0.50 2.88
CA ASN A 443 -30.41 -0.90 2.49
C ASN A 443 -31.12 -1.18 1.17
N SER A 444 -32.32 -0.62 0.97
CA SER A 444 -33.02 -0.71 -0.31
C SER A 444 -32.23 -0.05 -1.43
N LEU A 445 -31.65 1.14 -1.23
CA LEU A 445 -30.81 1.79 -2.25
C LEU A 445 -29.57 0.96 -2.60
N LYS A 446 -28.96 0.29 -1.62
CA LYS A 446 -27.79 -0.57 -1.88
C LYS A 446 -28.15 -1.80 -2.69
N SER A 447 -29.24 -2.47 -2.32
CA SER A 447 -29.54 -3.82 -2.79
C SER A 447 -30.53 -3.86 -3.96
N ASP A 448 -31.42 -2.87 -4.10
CA ASP A 448 -32.45 -2.85 -5.14
C ASP A 448 -32.14 -1.81 -6.23
N GLN A 449 -32.00 -2.30 -7.46
CA GLN A 449 -31.79 -1.46 -8.63
C GLN A 449 -32.97 -0.53 -8.90
N ASN A 450 -34.20 -1.00 -8.72
CA ASN A 450 -35.39 -0.19 -8.98
C ASN A 450 -35.48 1.00 -8.02
N GLU A 451 -35.08 0.82 -6.76
CA GLU A 451 -35.07 1.90 -5.77
C GLU A 451 -34.00 2.95 -6.08
N ARG A 452 -32.83 2.55 -6.56
CA ARG A 452 -31.83 3.51 -7.07
C ARG A 452 -32.32 4.27 -8.29
N GLU A 453 -32.94 3.57 -9.23
CA GLU A 453 -33.48 4.20 -10.44
C GLU A 453 -34.58 5.19 -10.07
N LYS A 454 -35.51 4.85 -9.18
CA LYS A 454 -36.52 5.81 -8.68
C LYS A 454 -35.88 7.03 -8.03
N MET A 455 -34.82 6.85 -7.25
CA MET A 455 -34.08 7.96 -6.62
C MET A 455 -33.46 8.89 -7.68
N VAL A 456 -32.80 8.31 -8.66
CA VAL A 456 -32.17 9.05 -9.76
C VAL A 456 -33.21 9.75 -10.64
N MET A 457 -34.31 9.07 -10.99
CA MET A 457 -35.43 9.65 -11.72
C MET A 457 -35.97 10.91 -11.02
N ARG A 458 -36.20 10.83 -9.70
CA ARG A 458 -36.64 11.99 -8.90
C ARG A 458 -35.60 13.10 -8.96
N TYR A 459 -34.33 12.78 -8.69
CA TYR A 459 -33.23 13.74 -8.74
C TYR A 459 -33.16 14.48 -10.09
N LEU A 460 -33.09 13.75 -11.20
CA LEU A 460 -32.98 14.34 -12.54
C LEU A 460 -34.22 15.14 -12.93
N THR A 461 -35.41 14.71 -12.50
CA THR A 461 -36.65 15.49 -12.69
C THR A 461 -36.57 16.85 -11.98
N PHE A 462 -36.03 16.88 -10.76
CA PHE A 462 -35.79 18.14 -10.05
C PHE A 462 -34.73 19.02 -10.73
N LYS A 463 -33.70 18.42 -11.33
CA LYS A 463 -32.66 19.16 -12.07
C LYS A 463 -33.18 19.74 -13.39
N ASP A 464 -34.10 19.05 -14.06
CA ASP A 464 -34.74 19.48 -15.31
C ASP A 464 -35.77 20.61 -15.08
N GLY A 465 -36.55 20.52 -14.01
CA GLY A 465 -37.67 21.44 -13.74
C GLY A 465 -37.30 22.80 -13.13
N GLY A 466 -36.05 23.00 -12.70
CA GLY A 466 -35.61 24.20 -11.98
C GLY A 466 -36.25 24.33 -10.60
N TYR A 467 -35.45 24.53 -9.56
CA TYR A 467 -35.97 24.72 -8.20
C TYR A 467 -36.72 26.06 -8.11
N THR A 468 -38.05 26.06 -8.21
CA THR A 468 -38.90 27.17 -7.77
C THR A 468 -39.83 26.67 -6.67
N ALA A 469 -39.73 27.30 -5.49
CA ALA A 469 -40.48 26.94 -4.28
C ALA A 469 -42.03 26.91 -4.46
N ALA A 470 -42.53 27.43 -5.59
CA ALA A 470 -43.94 27.41 -5.96
C ALA A 470 -44.45 26.06 -6.54
N SER A 471 -43.57 25.14 -6.97
CA SER A 471 -44.00 23.89 -7.63
C SER A 471 -44.43 22.76 -6.68
N SER A 472 -44.28 22.96 -5.36
CA SER A 472 -44.69 22.00 -4.32
C SER A 472 -46.18 21.62 -4.35
N LYS A 473 -47.04 22.42 -5.01
CA LYS A 473 -48.47 22.12 -5.18
C LYS A 473 -48.81 21.25 -6.40
N SER A 474 -47.97 21.19 -7.44
CA SER A 474 -48.37 20.55 -8.71
C SER A 474 -48.04 19.05 -8.80
N TYR A 475 -47.12 18.55 -7.96
CA TYR A 475 -46.69 17.15 -8.02
C TYR A 475 -47.51 16.22 -7.10
N LEU A 476 -48.23 16.77 -6.12
CA LEU A 476 -49.14 15.99 -5.26
C LEU A 476 -50.40 15.52 -6.00
N THR A 477 -50.80 16.20 -7.08
CA THR A 477 -52.00 15.84 -7.86
C THR A 477 -51.76 14.72 -8.89
N ASN A 478 -50.51 14.46 -9.28
CA ASN A 478 -50.18 13.44 -10.29
C ASN A 478 -49.69 12.10 -9.71
N LEU A 479 -49.45 12.01 -8.40
CA LEU A 479 -48.99 10.77 -7.75
C LEU A 479 -50.12 9.97 -7.07
N PHE A 480 -51.35 10.50 -7.06
CA PHE A 480 -52.55 9.86 -6.53
C PHE A 480 -53.73 9.88 -7.51
N GLY A 481 -53.44 10.02 -8.81
CA GLY A 481 -54.41 9.87 -9.90
C GLY A 481 -54.39 8.47 -10.48
#